data_AF-A0A2D7ZKG8-F1
#
_entry.id   AF-A0A2D7ZKG8-F1
#
_cell.length_a   1.000
_cell.length_b   1.000
_cell.length_c   1.000
_cell.angle_alpha   90.00
_cell.angle_beta   90.00
_cell.angle_gamma   90.00
#
_symmetry.space_group_name_H-M   'P 1'
#
loop_
_entity.id
_entity.type
_entity.pdbx_description
1 polymer ?
#
loop_
_entity_poly.entity_id
_entity_poly.type
_entity_poly.pdbx_seq_one_letter_code
_entity_poly.pdbx_strand_id
1 'polypeptide(L)'
;MWISAIKLAVQAGSKIYANRQKTKMAMSEAQLMHAEKMAKGEEAYQGKLLEARQNDWKDEFILILLSIPIVMLGFAVWSDNPAHMEKMKLFFEYFSDLPFWYQTIFVGVIASVYGLKATDLIKRK
;
A
#
# COMPACT_ATOMS: atom_id res chain seq x y z
N MET A 1 51.83 18.96 7.98
CA MET A 1 50.72 18.05 7.61
C MET A 1 50.08 17.33 8.80
N TRP A 2 50.75 17.17 9.96
CA TRP A 2 50.18 16.55 11.17
C TRP A 2 49.34 17.48 12.06
N ILE A 3 49.72 18.77 12.20
CA ILE A 3 48.98 19.77 13.00
C ILE A 3 47.58 20.08 12.41
N SER A 4 47.42 20.05 11.08
CA SER A 4 46.11 20.27 10.45
C SER A 4 45.16 19.08 10.63
N ALA A 5 45.69 17.84 10.68
CA ALA A 5 44.90 16.65 10.92
C ALA A 5 44.35 16.60 12.36
N ILE A 6 45.14 17.01 13.35
CA ILE A 6 44.69 17.11 14.75
C ILE A 6 43.62 18.20 14.90
N LYS A 7 43.78 19.35 14.24
CA LYS A 7 42.80 20.45 14.26
C LYS A 7 41.47 20.02 13.61
N LEU A 8 41.53 19.23 12.54
CA LEU A 8 40.35 18.63 11.91
C LEU A 8 39.68 17.58 12.81
N ALA A 9 40.46 16.73 13.49
CA ALA A 9 39.93 15.73 14.42
C ALA A 9 39.27 16.35 15.66
N VAL A 10 39.84 17.43 16.21
CA VAL A 10 39.26 18.18 17.35
C VAL A 10 38.00 18.93 16.92
N GLN A 11 37.98 19.52 15.72
CA GLN A 11 36.78 20.16 15.17
C GLN A 11 35.68 19.15 14.77
N ALA A 12 36.05 17.96 14.31
CA ALA A 12 35.12 16.88 14.03
C ALA A 12 34.56 16.29 15.33
N GLY A 13 35.40 16.06 16.34
CA GLY A 13 34.99 15.58 17.66
C GLY A 13 34.03 16.54 18.38
N SER A 14 34.30 17.85 18.32
CA SER A 14 33.42 18.87 18.90
C SER A 14 32.10 19.00 18.15
N LYS A 15 32.09 18.89 16.82
CA LYS A 15 30.86 18.83 16.01
C LYS A 15 30.02 17.59 16.30
N ILE A 16 30.64 16.43 16.50
CA ILE A 16 29.93 15.18 16.82
C ILE A 16 29.27 15.28 18.21
N TYR A 17 29.97 15.85 19.19
CA TYR A 17 29.43 16.06 20.53
C TYR A 17 28.26 17.05 20.53
N ALA A 18 28.42 18.19 19.85
CA ALA A 18 27.36 19.18 19.68
C ALA A 18 26.14 18.59 18.96
N ASN A 19 26.35 17.74 17.94
CA ASN A 19 25.26 17.05 17.25
C ASN A 19 24.52 16.07 18.16
N ARG A 20 25.22 15.26 18.98
CA ARG A 20 24.54 14.36 19.93
C ARG A 20 23.69 15.11 20.95
N GLN A 21 24.14 16.26 21.42
CA GLN A 21 23.36 17.09 22.34
C GLN A 21 22.13 17.69 21.66
N LYS A 22 22.28 18.19 20.42
CA LYS A 22 21.15 18.64 19.60
C LYS A 22 20.14 17.53 19.33
N THR A 23 20.59 16.30 19.04
CA THR A 23 19.70 15.16 18.85
C THR A 23 18.90 14.84 20.11
N LYS A 24 19.52 14.89 21.29
CA LYS A 24 18.81 14.68 22.56
C LYS A 24 17.76 15.75 22.83
N MET A 25 18.09 17.02 22.57
CA MET A 25 17.12 18.12 22.71
C MET A 25 15.97 17.96 21.71
N ALA A 26 16.26 17.66 20.44
CA ALA A 26 15.24 17.41 19.43
C ALA A 26 14.35 16.20 19.75
N MET A 27 14.90 15.15 20.35
CA MET A 27 14.11 14.01 20.82
C MET A 27 13.18 14.39 21.98
N SER A 28 13.68 15.15 22.96
CA SER A 28 12.87 15.64 24.07
C SER A 28 11.76 16.55 23.60
N GLU A 29 12.04 17.42 22.63
CA GLU A 29 11.06 18.32 22.02
C GLU A 29 10.04 17.55 21.19
N ALA A 30 10.47 16.53 20.43
CA ALA A 30 9.56 15.64 19.73
C ALA A 30 8.64 14.86 20.70
N GLN A 31 9.17 14.40 21.84
CA GLN A 31 8.39 13.73 22.87
C GLN A 31 7.36 14.66 23.53
N LEU A 32 7.74 15.90 23.81
CA LEU A 32 6.82 16.92 24.32
C LEU A 32 5.74 17.24 23.29
N MET A 33 6.10 17.46 22.03
CA MET A 33 5.14 17.71 20.94
C MET A 33 4.20 16.52 20.73
N HIS A 34 4.69 15.29 20.88
CA HIS A 34 3.88 14.07 20.79
C HIS A 34 2.91 13.97 21.96
N ALA A 35 3.37 14.24 23.19
CA ALA A 35 2.53 14.25 24.39
C ALA A 35 1.49 15.38 24.35
N GLU A 36 1.84 16.56 23.83
CA GLU A 36 0.90 17.66 23.61
C GLU A 36 -0.17 17.30 22.58
N LYS A 37 0.19 16.60 21.50
CA LYS A 37 -0.77 16.11 20.49
C LYS A 37 -1.68 15.00 21.03
N MET A 38 -1.16 14.12 21.88
CA MET A 38 -1.95 13.15 22.64
C MET A 38 -2.95 13.86 23.56
N ALA A 39 -2.50 14.86 24.34
CA ALA A 39 -3.34 15.60 25.27
C ALA A 39 -4.41 16.45 24.57
N LYS A 40 -4.12 16.99 23.38
CA LYS A 40 -5.08 17.70 22.54
C LYS A 40 -6.08 16.80 21.82
N GLY A 41 -5.91 15.47 21.88
CA GLY A 41 -6.83 14.50 21.26
C GLY A 41 -6.74 14.41 19.73
N GLU A 42 -5.72 15.02 19.11
CA GLU A 42 -5.52 14.98 17.65
C GLU A 42 -5.11 13.58 17.15
N GLU A 43 -4.48 12.77 18.01
CA GLU A 43 -4.13 11.38 17.71
C GLU A 43 -5.34 10.46 17.53
N ALA A 44 -6.44 10.72 18.23
CA ALA A 44 -7.67 9.93 18.06
C ALA A 44 -8.28 10.12 16.65
N TYR A 45 -8.05 11.27 16.02
CA TYR A 45 -8.55 11.56 14.66
C TYR A 45 -7.66 10.92 13.59
N GLN A 46 -6.33 10.96 13.77
CA GLN A 46 -5.40 10.21 12.93
C GLN A 46 -5.58 8.69 13.10
N GLY A 47 -5.87 8.22 14.30
CA GLY A 47 -6.21 6.83 14.61
C GLY A 47 -7.43 6.36 13.81
N LYS A 48 -8.51 7.14 13.76
CA LYS A 48 -9.69 6.81 12.94
C LYS A 48 -9.43 6.83 11.42
N LEU A 49 -8.53 7.71 10.95
CA LEU A 49 -8.06 7.72 9.55
C LEU A 49 -7.16 6.53 9.22
N LEU A 50 -6.36 6.05 10.19
CA LEU A 50 -5.54 4.84 10.10
C LEU A 50 -6.36 3.55 10.27
N GLU A 51 -7.41 3.57 11.09
CA GLU A 51 -8.39 2.47 11.25
C GLU A 51 -9.26 2.30 10.01
N ALA A 52 -9.61 3.40 9.32
CA ALA A 52 -10.24 3.34 8.00
C ALA A 52 -9.36 2.61 6.96
N ARG A 53 -8.04 2.58 7.18
CA ARG A 53 -7.06 1.84 6.37
C ARG A 53 -7.00 0.35 6.70
N GLN A 54 -7.56 -0.11 7.82
CA GLN A 54 -7.55 -1.55 8.18
C GLN A 54 -8.51 -2.42 7.35
N ASN A 55 -9.22 -1.85 6.35
CA ASN A 55 -9.99 -2.64 5.40
C ASN A 55 -9.12 -3.36 4.34
N ASP A 56 -7.79 -3.24 4.39
CA ASP A 56 -6.85 -3.89 3.46
C ASP A 56 -7.10 -5.42 3.32
N TRP A 57 -7.55 -6.11 4.38
CA TRP A 57 -7.83 -7.56 4.31
C TRP A 57 -8.96 -7.92 3.35
N LYS A 58 -9.96 -7.05 3.19
CA LYS A 58 -11.07 -7.27 2.24
C LYS A 58 -10.57 -7.10 0.82
N ASP A 59 -9.73 -6.10 0.60
CA ASP A 59 -9.16 -5.80 -0.70
C ASP A 59 -8.18 -6.92 -1.14
N GLU A 60 -7.37 -7.45 -0.22
CA GLU A 60 -6.51 -8.61 -0.47
C GLU A 60 -7.31 -9.90 -0.74
N PHE A 61 -8.40 -10.15 0.00
CA PHE A 61 -9.26 -11.31 -0.24
C PHE A 61 -9.93 -11.25 -1.62
N ILE A 62 -10.43 -10.08 -2.01
CA ILE A 62 -11.03 -9.88 -3.33
C ILE A 62 -9.97 -9.98 -4.43
N LEU A 63 -8.76 -9.47 -4.19
CA LEU A 63 -7.63 -9.63 -5.12
C LEU A 63 -7.32 -11.11 -5.37
N ILE A 64 -7.26 -11.92 -4.31
CA ILE A 64 -7.04 -13.36 -4.43
C ILE A 64 -8.19 -13.99 -5.22
N LEU A 65 -9.44 -13.71 -4.85
CA LEU A 65 -10.62 -14.23 -5.53
C LEU A 65 -10.62 -13.92 -7.03
N LEU A 66 -10.19 -12.71 -7.40
CA LEU A 66 -10.09 -12.26 -8.78
C LEU A 66 -8.90 -12.86 -9.54
N SER A 67 -7.82 -13.19 -8.84
CA SER A 67 -6.65 -13.83 -9.45
C SER A 67 -6.83 -15.33 -9.71
N ILE A 68 -7.74 -16.00 -9.00
CA ILE A 68 -8.01 -17.45 -9.15
C ILE A 68 -8.29 -17.86 -10.61
N PRO A 69 -9.21 -17.21 -11.37
CA PRO A 69 -9.48 -17.60 -12.75
C PRO A 69 -8.27 -17.41 -13.67
N ILE A 70 -7.43 -16.40 -13.40
CA ILE A 70 -6.22 -16.11 -14.18
C ILE A 70 -5.16 -17.19 -13.93
N VAL A 71 -4.98 -17.59 -12.68
CA VAL A 71 -4.08 -18.67 -12.30
C VAL A 71 -4.54 -20.00 -12.88
N MET A 72 -5.85 -20.28 -12.82
CA MET A 72 -6.45 -21.47 -13.43
C MET A 72 -6.31 -21.49 -14.96
N LEU A 73 -6.39 -20.34 -15.62
CA LEU A 73 -6.10 -20.22 -17.05
C LEU A 73 -4.63 -20.53 -17.34
N GLY A 74 -3.70 -19.94 -16.58
CA GLY A 74 -2.27 -20.24 -16.70
C GLY A 74 -1.98 -21.74 -16.49
N PHE A 75 -2.63 -22.36 -15.50
CA PHE A 75 -2.55 -23.79 -15.25
C PHE A 75 -3.13 -24.62 -16.40
N ALA A 76 -4.27 -24.22 -16.96
CA ALA A 76 -4.89 -24.91 -18.08
C ALA A 76 -4.08 -24.81 -19.38
N VAL A 77 -3.36 -23.71 -19.61
CA VAL A 77 -2.45 -23.53 -20.75
C VAL A 77 -1.16 -24.35 -20.56
N TRP A 78 -0.65 -24.42 -19.34
CA TRP A 78 0.57 -25.18 -19.02
C TRP A 78 0.33 -26.68 -18.91
N SER A 79 -0.90 -27.09 -18.57
CA SER A 79 -1.28 -28.50 -18.53
C SER A 79 -1.42 -29.06 -19.94
N ASP A 80 -0.66 -30.10 -20.28
CA ASP A 80 -0.79 -30.86 -21.55
C ASP A 80 -2.14 -31.61 -21.69
N ASN A 81 -3.07 -31.46 -20.73
CA ASN A 81 -4.36 -32.13 -20.74
C ASN A 81 -5.47 -31.21 -21.31
N PRO A 82 -6.07 -31.58 -22.47
CA PRO A 82 -7.08 -30.76 -23.15
C PRO A 82 -8.36 -30.56 -22.33
N ALA A 83 -8.67 -31.42 -21.36
CA ALA A 83 -9.85 -31.30 -20.52
C ALA A 83 -9.82 -30.04 -19.61
N HIS A 84 -8.63 -29.54 -19.24
CA HIS A 84 -8.53 -28.30 -18.46
C HIS A 84 -8.86 -27.07 -19.30
N MET A 85 -8.42 -27.07 -20.56
CA MET A 85 -8.72 -26.00 -21.50
C MET A 85 -10.22 -25.91 -21.81
N GLU A 86 -10.88 -27.06 -21.97
CA GLU A 86 -12.33 -27.13 -22.22
C GLU A 86 -13.15 -26.59 -21.04
N LYS A 87 -12.81 -26.98 -19.80
CA LYS A 87 -13.45 -26.45 -18.59
C LYS A 87 -13.26 -24.94 -18.43
N MET A 88 -12.08 -24.42 -18.78
CA MET A 88 -11.83 -22.97 -18.76
C MET A 88 -12.66 -22.24 -19.80
N LYS A 89 -12.76 -22.76 -21.03
CA LYS A 89 -13.61 -22.16 -22.07
C LYS A 89 -15.08 -22.13 -21.64
N LEU A 90 -15.57 -23.23 -21.08
CA LEU A 90 -16.94 -23.34 -20.59
C LEU A 90 -17.23 -22.33 -19.45
N PHE A 91 -16.26 -22.12 -18.55
CA PHE A 91 -16.37 -21.09 -17.51
C PHE A 91 -16.51 -19.68 -18.12
N PHE A 92 -15.66 -19.32 -19.10
CA PHE A 92 -15.73 -18.01 -19.75
C PHE A 92 -17.00 -17.83 -20.61
N GLU A 93 -17.49 -18.89 -21.23
CA GLU A 93 -18.75 -18.90 -21.99
C GLU A 93 -19.93 -18.58 -21.07
N TYR A 94 -20.10 -19.33 -19.98
CA TYR A 94 -21.16 -19.03 -19.00
C TYR A 94 -20.98 -17.70 -18.29
N PHE A 95 -19.73 -17.26 -18.08
CA PHE A 95 -19.47 -15.94 -17.51
C PHE A 95 -19.86 -14.81 -18.46
N SER A 96 -19.63 -14.99 -19.77
CA SER A 96 -20.03 -14.03 -20.80
C SER A 96 -21.55 -13.99 -20.99
N ASP A 97 -22.24 -15.10 -20.76
CA ASP A 97 -23.71 -15.20 -20.81
C ASP A 97 -24.41 -14.56 -19.60
N LEU A 98 -23.66 -14.12 -18.58
CA LEU A 98 -24.25 -13.45 -17.43
C LEU A 98 -24.92 -12.13 -17.84
N PRO A 99 -26.05 -11.76 -17.21
CA PRO A 99 -26.73 -10.50 -17.47
C PRO A 99 -25.81 -9.29 -17.34
N PHE A 100 -25.98 -8.31 -18.22
CA PHE A 100 -25.12 -7.11 -18.30
C PHE A 100 -25.02 -6.32 -16.98
N TRP A 101 -26.08 -6.29 -16.17
CA TRP A 101 -26.07 -5.63 -14.87
C TRP A 101 -25.06 -6.28 -13.90
N TYR A 102 -24.90 -7.61 -13.99
CA TYR A 102 -23.97 -8.37 -13.16
C TYR A 102 -22.52 -8.11 -13.59
N GLN A 103 -22.26 -8.13 -14.91
CA GLN A 103 -20.94 -7.81 -15.47
C GLN A 103 -20.51 -6.39 -15.08
N THR A 104 -21.43 -5.42 -15.12
CA THR A 104 -21.15 -4.03 -14.73
C THR A 104 -20.81 -3.91 -13.24
N ILE A 105 -21.55 -4.58 -12.35
CA ILE A 105 -21.23 -4.61 -10.92
C ILE A 105 -19.89 -5.29 -10.69
N PHE A 106 -19.63 -6.41 -11.37
CA PHE A 106 -18.36 -7.12 -11.26
C PHE A 106 -17.18 -6.21 -11.63
N VAL A 107 -17.20 -5.56 -12.80
CA VAL A 107 -16.17 -4.60 -13.20
C VAL A 107 -16.09 -3.41 -12.23
N GLY A 108 -17.21 -2.94 -11.70
CA GLY A 108 -17.26 -1.87 -10.69
C GLY A 108 -16.57 -2.24 -9.37
N VAL A 109 -16.77 -3.46 -8.88
CA VAL A 109 -16.08 -3.99 -7.69
C VAL A 109 -14.56 -4.04 -7.94
N ILE A 110 -14.15 -4.49 -9.12
CA ILE A 110 -12.73 -4.55 -9.51
C ILE A 110 -12.11 -3.15 -9.53
N ALA A 111 -12.76 -2.20 -10.20
CA ALA A 111 -12.28 -0.82 -10.26
C ALA A 111 -12.17 -0.17 -8.88
N SER A 112 -13.12 -0.48 -7.98
CA SER A 112 -13.10 -0.01 -6.59
C SER A 112 -11.90 -0.59 -5.81
N VAL A 113 -11.58 -1.88 -5.98
CA VAL A 113 -10.47 -2.54 -5.27
C VAL A 113 -9.11 -2.04 -5.76
N TYR A 114 -8.93 -1.84 -7.07
CA TYR A 114 -7.68 -1.29 -7.61
C TYR A 114 -7.51 0.21 -7.32
N GLY A 115 -8.47 0.84 -6.63
CA GLY A 115 -8.44 2.27 -6.37
C GLY A 115 -8.41 3.10 -7.65
N LEU A 116 -8.81 2.51 -8.79
CA LEU A 116 -9.03 3.20 -10.05
C LEU A 116 -10.27 4.05 -9.86
N LYS A 117 -10.09 5.20 -9.21
CA LYS A 117 -11.14 6.19 -9.13
C LYS A 117 -11.46 6.55 -10.57
N ALA A 118 -12.70 6.34 -10.99
CA ALA A 118 -13.22 6.92 -12.23
C ALA A 118 -12.95 8.44 -12.33
N THR A 119 -12.62 9.10 -11.21
CA THR A 119 -12.22 10.50 -11.12
C THR A 119 -10.86 10.83 -11.73
N ASP A 120 -9.92 9.89 -11.87
CA ASP A 120 -8.60 10.17 -12.48
C ASP A 120 -8.66 10.20 -14.01
N LEU A 121 -9.68 9.57 -14.60
CA LEU A 121 -10.01 9.69 -16.03
C LEU A 121 -10.68 11.04 -16.37
N ILE A 122 -11.25 11.74 -15.38
CA ILE A 122 -12.00 13.00 -15.58
C ILE A 122 -11.14 14.25 -15.34
N LYS A 123 -9.99 14.13 -14.66
CA LYS A 123 -9.09 15.27 -14.39
C LYS A 123 -8.14 15.64 -15.55
N ARG A 124 -8.19 14.91 -16.66
CA ARG A 124 -7.49 15.26 -17.92
C ARG A 124 -8.51 15.58 -19.01
N LYS A 125 -9.21 16.70 -18.86
CA LYS A 125 -9.81 17.43 -19.97
C LYS A 125 -9.72 18.93 -19.71
#